data_AF-A0A847FHH3-F1
#
_entry.id   AF-A0A847FHH3-F1
#
_cell.length_a   1.000
_cell.length_b   1.000
_cell.length_c   1.000
_cell.angle_alpha   90.00
_cell.angle_beta   90.00
_cell.angle_gamma   90.00
#
_symmetry.space_group_name_H-M   'P 1'
#
loop_
_entity.id
_entity.type
_entity.pdbx_description
1 polymer ?
#
loop_
_entity_poly.entity_id
_entity_poly.type
_entity_poly.pdbx_seq_one_letter_code
_entity_poly.pdbx_strand_id
1 'polypeptide(L)'
;MKTIQREWDWWAYHYRVVHRSQIPGIGRWDDELVELIVHVLELKPGDRVLDLACGSGDHARRLAPRGLDVLGVDISPSLVAHCRERAAEQGLAPARFEVGDD
;
A
#
# COMPACT_ATOMS: atom_id res chain seq x y z
N MET A 1 -24.84 22.35 -12.04
CA MET A 1 -23.86 21.38 -11.52
C MET A 1 -23.16 22.02 -10.32
N LYS A 2 -23.13 21.37 -9.15
CA LYS A 2 -22.46 21.90 -7.95
C LYS A 2 -21.09 21.27 -7.83
N THR A 3 -20.04 22.07 -7.86
CA THR A 3 -18.66 21.60 -7.65
C THR A 3 -18.42 21.44 -6.15
N ILE A 4 -17.87 20.30 -5.74
CA ILE A 4 -17.41 20.06 -4.36
C ILE A 4 -15.88 20.11 -4.38
N GLN A 5 -15.30 20.83 -3.43
CA GLN A 5 -13.85 20.91 -3.23
C GLN A 5 -13.49 20.17 -1.93
N ARG A 6 -12.45 19.34 -2.00
CA ARG A 6 -11.90 18.53 -0.92
C ARG A 6 -10.38 18.48 -1.08
N GLU A 7 -9.67 18.35 0.04
CA GLU A 7 -8.22 18.21 0.09
C GLU A 7 -7.76 16.88 -0.51
N TRP A 8 -6.49 16.81 -0.93
CA TRP A 8 -5.89 15.61 -1.50
C TRP A 8 -6.03 14.38 -0.59
N ASP A 9 -5.74 14.53 0.70
CA ASP A 9 -5.82 13.42 1.67
C ASP A 9 -7.20 12.76 1.69
N TRP A 10 -8.26 13.56 1.57
CA TRP A 10 -9.63 13.05 1.47
C TRP A 10 -9.82 12.24 0.19
N TRP A 11 -9.41 12.78 -0.97
CA TRP A 11 -9.55 12.08 -2.24
C TRP A 11 -8.73 10.80 -2.29
N ALA A 12 -7.48 10.84 -1.79
CA ALA A 12 -6.58 9.71 -1.73
C ALA A 12 -7.22 8.57 -0.91
N TYR A 13 -7.73 8.87 0.28
CA TYR A 13 -8.41 7.89 1.12
C TYR A 13 -9.67 7.33 0.46
N HIS A 14 -10.57 8.20 0.00
CA HIS A 14 -11.83 7.77 -0.60
C HIS A 14 -11.60 6.95 -1.88
N TYR A 15 -10.67 7.35 -2.73
CA TYR A 15 -10.34 6.59 -3.93
C TYR A 15 -9.68 5.26 -3.57
N ARG A 16 -8.60 5.24 -2.79
CA ARG A 16 -7.81 4.02 -2.52
C ARG A 16 -8.49 3.05 -1.57
N VAL A 17 -9.10 3.54 -0.50
CA VAL A 17 -9.67 2.71 0.57
C VAL A 17 -11.14 2.43 0.34
N VAL A 18 -11.94 3.44 -0.01
CA VAL A 18 -13.40 3.27 -0.10
C VAL A 18 -13.80 2.72 -1.47
N HIS A 19 -13.32 3.29 -2.57
CA HIS A 19 -13.78 2.93 -3.92
C HIS A 19 -12.97 1.81 -4.57
N ARG A 20 -11.63 1.94 -4.63
CA ARG A 20 -10.76 0.98 -5.32
C ARG A 20 -10.93 -0.42 -4.75
N SER A 21 -11.02 -0.55 -3.42
CA SER A 21 -11.20 -1.84 -2.72
C SER A 21 -12.48 -2.58 -3.11
N GLN A 22 -13.49 -1.86 -3.64
CA GLN A 22 -14.76 -2.44 -4.09
C GLN A 22 -14.73 -2.88 -5.56
N ILE A 23 -13.68 -2.52 -6.32
CA ILE A 23 -13.58 -2.90 -7.73
C ILE A 23 -13.47 -4.43 -7.83
N PRO A 24 -14.39 -5.11 -8.54
CA PRO A 24 -14.35 -6.55 -8.65
C PRO A 24 -13.04 -7.04 -9.27
N GLY A 25 -12.37 -7.96 -8.57
CA GLY A 25 -11.11 -8.55 -9.03
C GLY A 25 -9.86 -7.70 -8.84
N ILE A 26 -9.94 -6.52 -8.23
CA ILE A 26 -8.76 -5.64 -8.05
C ILE A 26 -7.62 -6.33 -7.29
N GLY A 27 -7.95 -7.12 -6.27
CA GLY A 27 -6.96 -7.82 -5.46
C GLY A 27 -6.13 -8.83 -6.25
N ARG A 28 -6.73 -9.48 -7.28
CA ARG A 28 -6.01 -10.41 -8.16
C ARG A 28 -4.92 -9.69 -8.95
N TRP A 29 -5.19 -8.49 -9.44
CA TRP A 29 -4.20 -7.70 -10.17
C TRP A 29 -3.05 -7.25 -9.25
N ASP A 30 -3.35 -6.92 -7.99
CA ASP A 30 -2.32 -6.62 -6.99
C ASP A 30 -1.45 -7.85 -6.69
N ASP A 31 -2.04 -9.04 -6.62
CA ASP A 31 -1.29 -10.29 -6.44
C ASP A 31 -0.37 -10.57 -7.65
N GLU A 32 -0.90 -10.48 -8.87
CA GLU A 32 -0.14 -10.73 -10.11
C GLU A 32 1.02 -9.73 -10.28
N LEU A 33 0.81 -8.46 -9.94
CA LEU A 33 1.87 -7.46 -9.97
C LEU A 33 2.96 -7.74 -8.93
N VAL A 34 2.59 -8.14 -7.71
CA VAL A 34 3.56 -8.52 -6.68
C VAL A 34 4.39 -9.73 -7.10
N GLU A 35 3.77 -10.75 -7.72
CA GLU A 35 4.52 -11.88 -8.27
C GLU A 35 5.51 -11.44 -9.35
N LEU A 36 5.09 -10.56 -10.26
CA LEU A 36 5.96 -10.02 -11.30
C LEU A 36 7.15 -9.25 -10.69
N ILE A 37 6.91 -8.40 -9.69
CA ILE A 37 7.96 -7.63 -8.99
C ILE A 37 8.97 -8.58 -8.35
N VAL A 38 8.49 -9.57 -7.58
CA VAL A 38 9.34 -10.56 -6.92
C VAL A 38 10.18 -11.34 -7.93
N HIS A 39 9.57 -11.75 -9.06
CA HIS A 39 10.25 -12.51 -10.09
C HIS A 39 11.32 -11.68 -10.82
N VAL A 40 10.96 -10.50 -11.32
CA VAL A 40 11.85 -9.66 -12.14
C VAL A 40 13.02 -9.11 -11.34
N LEU A 41 12.80 -8.75 -10.08
CA LEU A 41 13.85 -8.25 -9.20
C LEU A 41 14.60 -9.37 -8.46
N GLU A 42 14.20 -10.64 -8.68
CA GLU A 42 14.75 -11.81 -8.01
C GLU A 42 14.80 -11.68 -6.47
N LEU A 43 13.75 -11.07 -5.88
CA LEU A 43 13.71 -10.74 -4.46
C LEU A 43 13.75 -11.99 -3.59
N LYS A 44 14.52 -11.91 -2.50
CA LYS A 44 14.72 -12.97 -1.53
C LYS A 44 14.35 -12.49 -0.12
N PRO A 45 13.96 -13.42 0.79
CA PRO A 45 13.77 -13.06 2.19
C PRO A 45 15.00 -12.33 2.76
N GLY A 46 14.77 -11.22 3.44
CA GLY A 46 15.80 -10.31 3.95
C GLY A 46 16.11 -9.10 3.06
N ASP A 47 15.69 -9.12 1.79
CA ASP A 47 15.83 -7.95 0.92
C ASP A 47 14.96 -6.79 1.39
N ARG A 48 15.46 -5.57 1.15
CA ARG A 48 14.80 -4.33 1.52
C ARG A 48 14.06 -3.74 0.32
N VAL A 49 12.80 -3.39 0.53
CA VAL A 49 11.94 -2.82 -0.51
C VAL A 49 11.34 -1.50 -0.04
N LEU A 50 11.42 -0.48 -0.89
CA LEU A 50 10.73 0.80 -0.72
C LEU A 50 9.54 0.83 -1.69
N ASP A 51 8.33 0.89 -1.14
CA ASP A 51 7.07 1.06 -1.88
C ASP A 51 6.70 2.55 -1.84
N LEU A 52 7.09 3.29 -2.88
CA LEU A 52 6.84 4.73 -2.99
C LEU A 52 5.41 4.99 -3.50
N ALA A 53 4.74 6.00 -2.92
CA ALA A 53 3.32 6.25 -3.11
C ALA A 53 2.48 4.98 -2.86
N CYS A 54 2.74 4.33 -1.73
CA CYS A 54 2.20 3.00 -1.41
C CYS A 54 0.67 2.95 -1.32
N GLY A 55 0.00 4.10 -1.25
CA GLY A 55 -1.44 4.20 -1.16
C GLY A 55 -1.98 3.49 0.10
N SER A 56 -2.94 2.60 -0.11
CA SER A 56 -3.52 1.71 0.92
C SER A 56 -2.62 0.53 1.34
N GLY A 57 -1.37 0.49 0.86
CA GLY A 57 -0.36 -0.50 1.26
C GLY A 57 -0.62 -1.89 0.68
N ASP A 58 -1.35 -1.97 -0.45
CA ASP A 58 -1.78 -3.23 -1.05
C ASP A 58 -0.59 -4.13 -1.44
N HIS A 59 0.49 -3.55 -1.97
CA HIS A 59 1.68 -4.29 -2.40
C HIS A 59 2.60 -4.56 -1.22
N ALA A 60 2.90 -3.53 -0.41
CA ALA A 60 3.71 -3.70 0.80
C ALA A 60 3.21 -4.82 1.72
N ARG A 61 1.89 -4.94 1.94
CA ARG A 61 1.30 -6.00 2.78
C ARG A 61 1.33 -7.40 2.15
N ARG A 62 1.51 -7.51 0.83
CA ARG A 62 1.70 -8.79 0.10
C ARG A 62 3.17 -9.19 -0.01
N LEU A 63 4.06 -8.21 0.02
CA LEU A 63 5.52 -8.40 0.01
C LEU A 63 6.03 -8.82 1.40
N ALA A 64 5.56 -8.18 2.47
CA ALA A 64 6.04 -8.45 3.84
C ALA A 64 5.92 -9.92 4.30
N PRO A 65 4.82 -10.66 4.04
CA PRO A 65 4.73 -12.09 4.38
C PRO A 65 5.79 -12.98 3.72
N ARG A 66 6.45 -12.50 2.65
CA ARG A 66 7.53 -13.21 1.95
C ARG A 66 8.89 -13.08 2.66
N GLY A 67 8.93 -12.44 3.83
CA GLY A 67 10.15 -12.20 4.59
C GLY A 67 10.95 -10.99 4.09
N LEU A 68 10.33 -10.09 3.32
CA LEU A 68 10.93 -8.84 2.86
C LEU A 68 10.83 -7.75 3.93
N ASP A 69 11.86 -6.91 4.06
CA ASP A 69 11.84 -5.71 4.89
C ASP A 69 11.26 -4.55 4.07
N VAL A 70 9.97 -4.28 4.27
CA VAL A 70 9.23 -3.33 3.42
C VAL A 70 8.95 -2.03 4.17
N LEU A 71 9.32 -0.92 3.53
CA LEU A 71 8.89 0.42 3.92
C LEU A 71 7.95 0.98 2.85
N GLY A 72 6.70 1.25 3.21
CA GLY A 72 5.77 2.01 2.38
C GLY A 72 5.79 3.50 2.76
N VAL A 73 5.84 4.38 1.76
CA VAL A 73 5.77 5.83 1.96
C VAL A 73 4.63 6.40 1.12
N ASP A 74 3.81 7.26 1.73
CA ASP A 74 2.78 8.01 1.02
C ASP A 74 2.61 9.41 1.62
N ILE A 75 2.29 10.39 0.79
CA ILE A 75 2.06 11.78 1.22
C ILE A 75 0.81 11.92 2.08
N SER A 76 -0.16 11.00 1.93
CA SER A 76 -1.44 11.04 2.63
C SER A 76 -1.33 10.45 4.04
N PRO A 77 -1.50 11.29 5.10
CA PRO A 77 -1.47 10.80 6.48
C PRO A 77 -2.59 9.78 6.78
N SER A 78 -3.77 9.96 6.17
CA SER A 78 -4.90 9.05 6.38
C SER A 78 -4.66 7.67 5.77
N LEU A 79 -3.97 7.59 4.62
CA LEU A 79 -3.57 6.33 4.02
C LEU A 79 -2.51 5.61 4.84
N VAL A 80 -1.47 6.33 5.30
CA VAL A 80 -0.45 5.74 6.18
C VAL A 80 -1.06 5.21 7.48
N ALA A 81 -2.01 5.94 8.08
CA ALA A 81 -2.75 5.46 9.24
C ALA A 81 -3.53 4.17 8.94
N HIS A 82 -4.23 4.11 7.80
CA HIS A 82 -4.92 2.90 7.35
C HIS A 82 -3.95 1.72 7.17
N CYS A 83 -2.80 1.93 6.54
CA CYS A 83 -1.79 0.90 6.33
C CYS A 83 -1.29 0.31 7.66
N ARG A 84 -0.97 1.18 8.63
CA ARG A 84 -0.52 0.75 9.97
C ARG A 84 -1.59 -0.07 10.69
N GLU A 85 -2.84 0.35 10.64
CA GLU A 85 -3.96 -0.37 11.24
C GLU A 85 -4.11 -1.77 10.63
N ARG A 86 -4.13 -1.86 9.29
CA ARG A 86 -4.26 -3.14 8.58
C ARG A 86 -3.06 -4.06 8.80
N ALA A 87 -1.84 -3.51 8.84
CA ALA A 87 -0.64 -4.29 9.12
C ALA A 87 -0.68 -4.89 10.54
N ALA A 88 -1.14 -4.12 11.52
CA ALA A 88 -1.31 -4.58 12.89
C ALA A 88 -2.35 -5.72 12.99
N GLU A 89 -3.51 -5.57 12.35
CA GLU A 89 -4.55 -6.61 12.32
C GLU A 89 -4.10 -7.92 11.70
N GLN A 90 -3.20 -7.84 10.72
CA GLN A 90 -2.67 -8.99 10.00
C GLN A 90 -1.39 -9.56 10.63
N GLY A 91 -0.89 -8.98 11.72
CA GLY A 91 0.36 -9.40 12.36
C GLY A 91 1.61 -9.19 11.47
N LEU A 92 1.56 -8.24 10.54
CA LEU A 92 2.62 -7.98 9.54
C LEU A 92 3.71 -7.06 10.10
N ALA A 93 4.31 -7.46 11.22
CA ALA A 93 5.39 -6.72 11.87
C ALA A 93 6.56 -6.26 10.95
N PRO A 94 6.95 -6.96 9.86
CA PRO A 94 8.01 -6.46 8.98
C PRO A 94 7.60 -5.30 8.06
N ALA A 95 6.31 -4.97 7.91
CA ALA A 95 5.88 -3.83 7.10
C ALA A 95 5.84 -2.54 7.92
N ARG A 96 6.63 -1.53 7.53
CA ARG A 96 6.60 -0.17 8.09
C ARG A 96 5.94 0.79 7.12
N PHE A 97 5.31 1.83 7.65
CA PHE A 97 4.65 2.86 6.85
C PHE A 97 4.94 4.25 7.42
N GLU A 98 5.30 5.18 6.55
CA GLU A 98 5.67 6.56 6.91
C GLU A 98 4.97 7.58 6.01
N VAL A 99 4.70 8.76 6.57
CA VAL A 99 4.26 9.91 5.78
C VAL A 99 5.50 10.58 5.22
N GLY A 100 5.53 10.78 3.91
CA GLY A 100 6.64 11.41 3.22
C GLY A 100 6.18 12.13 1.96
N ASP A 101 6.86 13.23 1.65
CA ASP A 101 6.73 14.01 0.43
C ASP A 101 8.16 14.08 -0.12
N ASP A 102 8.42 13.32 -1.19
CA ASP A 102 9.77 13.08 -1.72
C ASP A 102 10.35 14.32 -2.44
#